data_AF-A0A2S2PC40-F1
#
_entry.id   AF-A0A2S2PC40-F1
#
_cell.length_a   1.000
_cell.length_b   1.000
_cell.length_c   1.000
_cell.angle_alpha   90.00
_cell.angle_beta   90.00
_cell.angle_gamma   90.00
#
_symmetry.space_group_name_H-M   'P 1'
#
loop_
_entity.id
_entity.type
_entity.pdbx_description
1 polymer ?
#
loop_
_entity_poly.entity_id
_entity_poly.type
_entity_poly.pdbx_seq_one_letter_code
_entity_poly.pdbx_strand_id
1 'polypeptide(L)'
;EKILVIGDCLKAAALNWFSTIRFQLSNYEDFKKAFTDEYWSREIQIQVWSQCLSINQVAQNESYRDHFAAWATKLRHLQVPKLSEKEIVKNIAKHYPGYLRAILV
;
A
#
# COMPACT_ATOMS: atom_id res chain seq x y z
N GLU A 1 -5.27 18.02 22.25
CA GLU A 1 -3.85 17.61 22.37
C GLU A 1 -3.40 16.71 21.20
N LYS A 2 -3.96 15.50 21.00
CA LYS A 2 -3.53 14.57 19.93
C LYS A 2 -3.54 15.13 18.50
N ILE A 3 -4.47 16.02 18.14
CA ILE A 3 -4.54 16.59 16.79
C ILE A 3 -3.43 17.64 16.53
N LEU A 4 -2.95 18.33 17.56
CA LEU A 4 -1.81 19.25 17.41
C LEU A 4 -0.54 18.46 17.09
N VAL A 5 -0.30 17.37 17.82
CA VAL A 5 0.84 16.45 17.59
C VAL A 5 0.82 15.83 16.18
N ILE A 6 -0.36 15.56 15.62
CA ILE A 6 -0.50 15.07 14.24
C ILE A 6 0.08 16.08 13.24
N GLY A 7 -0.25 17.36 13.38
CA GLY A 7 0.24 18.41 12.49
C GLY A 7 1.77 18.45 12.46
N ASP A 8 2.41 18.32 13.62
CA ASP A 8 3.88 18.36 13.74
C ASP A 8 4.58 17.14 13.12
N CYS A 9 3.85 16.02 12.96
CA CYS A 9 4.37 14.78 12.38
C CYS A 9 4.21 14.72 10.86
N LEU A 10 3.28 15.49 10.27
CA LEU A 10 3.04 15.49 8.84
C LEU A 10 4.03 16.38 8.10
N LYS A 11 4.39 15.99 6.88
CA LYS A 11 5.37 16.72 6.05
C LYS A 11 4.85 16.88 4.63
N ALA A 12 5.33 17.94 3.96
CA ALA A 12 5.08 18.21 2.55
C ALA A 12 3.59 18.11 2.17
N ALA A 13 3.25 17.28 1.18
CA ALA A 13 1.89 17.14 0.67
C ALA A 13 0.87 16.74 1.76
N ALA A 14 1.27 15.87 2.70
CA ALA A 14 0.38 15.45 3.78
C ALA A 14 0.10 16.55 4.79
N LEU A 15 1.08 17.43 5.05
CA LEU A 15 0.85 18.61 5.88
C LEU A 15 -0.10 19.59 5.18
N ASN A 16 0.14 19.87 3.89
CA ASN A 16 -0.72 20.75 3.10
C ASN A 16 -2.17 20.26 3.09
N TRP A 17 -2.38 18.97 2.81
CA TRP A 17 -3.72 18.34 2.88
C TRP A 17 -4.33 18.45 4.27
N PHE A 18 -3.58 18.17 5.33
CA PHE A 18 -4.11 18.26 6.69
C PHE A 18 -4.50 19.69 7.04
N SER A 19 -3.72 20.69 6.63
CA SER A 19 -4.03 22.11 6.83
C SER A 19 -5.34 22.52 6.15
N THR A 20 -5.72 21.92 5.00
CA THR A 20 -6.99 22.24 4.32
C THR A 20 -8.20 21.59 4.97
N ILE A 21 -8.07 20.43 5.62
CA ILE A 21 -9.20 19.74 6.25
C ILE A 21 -9.27 19.92 7.78
N ARG A 22 -8.25 20.55 8.38
CA ARG A 22 -8.08 20.63 9.84
C ARG A 22 -9.32 21.09 10.60
N PHE A 23 -10.05 22.06 10.05
CA PHE A 23 -11.25 22.64 10.67
C PHE A 23 -12.45 21.69 10.68
N GLN A 24 -12.43 20.63 9.86
CA GLN A 24 -13.47 19.60 9.78
C GLN A 24 -13.24 18.45 10.77
N LEU A 25 -12.05 18.38 11.38
CA LEU A 25 -11.63 17.28 12.25
C LEU A 25 -11.87 17.63 13.73
N SER A 26 -12.80 16.93 14.37
CA SER A 26 -13.16 17.18 15.77
C SER A 26 -12.33 16.33 16.75
N ASN A 27 -11.97 15.12 16.32
CA ASN A 27 -11.22 14.18 17.16
C ASN A 27 -10.21 13.35 16.33
N TYR A 28 -9.47 12.47 17.02
CA TYR A 28 -8.45 11.61 16.39
C TYR A 28 -9.06 10.57 15.43
N GLU A 29 -10.24 10.04 15.72
CA GLU A 29 -10.89 9.05 14.86
C GLU A 29 -11.35 9.69 13.54
N ASP A 30 -11.83 10.94 13.58
CA ASP A 30 -12.15 11.70 12.37
C ASP A 30 -10.90 11.86 11.48
N PHE A 31 -9.77 12.23 12.09
CA PHE A 31 -8.50 12.33 11.39
C PHE A 31 -8.10 10.98 10.78
N LYS A 32 -8.12 9.91 11.58
CA LYS A 32 -7.72 8.57 11.12
C LYS A 32 -8.57 8.11 9.95
N LYS A 33 -9.88 8.35 10.00
CA LYS A 33 -10.79 8.05 8.90
C LYS A 33 -10.44 8.87 7.66
N ALA A 34 -10.36 10.20 7.78
CA ALA A 34 -10.03 11.08 6.66
C ALA A 34 -8.65 10.75 6.05
N PHE A 35 -7.66 10.46 6.88
CA PHE A 35 -6.31 10.08 6.45
C PHE A 35 -6.30 8.74 5.71
N THR A 36 -7.06 7.77 6.21
CA THR A 36 -7.20 6.47 5.54
C THR A 36 -7.94 6.62 4.21
N ASP A 37 -8.99 7.44 4.16
CA ASP A 37 -9.74 7.71 2.93
C ASP A 37 -8.90 8.47 1.89
N GLU A 38 -8.01 9.38 2.31
CA GLU A 38 -7.12 10.09 1.39
C GLU A 38 -6.00 9.19 0.85
N TYR A 39 -5.34 8.42 1.71
CA TYR A 39 -4.07 7.75 1.37
C TYR A 39 -4.16 6.23 1.21
N TRP A 40 -5.26 5.61 1.63
CA TRP A 40 -5.47 4.17 1.56
C TRP A 40 -6.94 3.77 1.35
N SER A 41 -7.67 4.58 0.58
CA SER A 41 -9.06 4.27 0.17
C SER A 41 -9.18 2.94 -0.57
N ARG A 42 -10.41 2.47 -0.73
CA ARG A 42 -10.72 1.30 -1.54
C ARG A 42 -10.18 1.46 -2.97
N GLU A 43 -10.31 2.64 -3.56
CA GLU A 43 -9.86 2.95 -4.90
C GLU A 43 -8.34 2.83 -5.01
N ILE A 44 -7.60 3.36 -4.04
CA ILE A 44 -6.14 3.23 -3.96
C ILE A 44 -5.74 1.75 -3.80
N GLN A 45 -6.44 1.00 -2.96
CA GLN A 45 -6.17 -0.43 -2.77
C GLN A 45 -6.41 -1.23 -4.06
N ILE A 46 -7.50 -0.96 -4.78
CA ILE A 46 -7.78 -1.57 -6.09
C ILE A 46 -6.69 -1.20 -7.11
N GLN A 47 -6.23 0.06 -7.09
CA GLN A 47 -5.15 0.50 -7.97
C GLN A 47 -3.84 -0.24 -7.66
N VAL A 48 -3.45 -0.36 -6.39
CA VAL A 48 -2.27 -1.12 -5.96
C VAL A 48 -2.39 -2.59 -6.38
N TRP A 49 -3.57 -3.18 -6.24
CA TRP A 49 -3.82 -4.54 -6.69
C TRP A 49 -3.69 -4.68 -8.21
N SER A 50 -4.29 -3.77 -8.97
CA SER A 50 -4.18 -3.72 -10.44
C SER A 50 -2.73 -3.57 -10.89
N GLN A 51 -1.95 -2.73 -10.21
CA GLN A 51 -0.51 -2.58 -10.45
C GLN A 51 0.25 -3.89 -10.20
N CYS A 52 -0.08 -4.64 -9.16
CA CYS A 52 0.53 -5.94 -8.95
C CYS A 52 0.23 -6.87 -10.13
N LEU A 53 -1.02 -6.93 -10.57
CA LEU A 53 -1.43 -7.83 -11.65
C LEU A 53 -0.84 -7.47 -13.02
N SER A 54 -0.48 -6.22 -13.26
CA SER A 54 0.09 -5.77 -14.53
C SER A 54 1.59 -6.03 -14.66
N ILE A 55 2.27 -6.44 -13.58
CA ILE A 55 3.71 -6.72 -13.60
C ILE A 55 3.96 -8.09 -14.22
N ASN A 56 4.71 -8.09 -15.32
CA ASN A 56 5.08 -9.29 -16.05
C ASN A 56 6.55 -9.69 -15.82
N GLN A 57 7.38 -8.78 -15.31
CA GLN A 57 8.80 -9.02 -15.03
C GLN A 57 9.31 -8.08 -13.93
N VAL A 58 10.21 -8.57 -13.08
CA VAL A 58 10.96 -7.74 -12.13
C VAL A 58 11.94 -6.84 -12.89
N ALA A 59 12.12 -5.59 -12.41
CA ALA A 59 13.02 -4.64 -13.04
C ALA A 59 14.49 -5.13 -12.99
N GLN A 60 15.27 -4.84 -14.03
CA GLN A 60 16.65 -5.35 -14.15
C GLN A 60 17.59 -4.87 -13.04
N ASN A 61 17.30 -3.71 -12.45
CA ASN A 61 18.07 -3.09 -11.37
C ASN A 61 17.54 -3.43 -9.96
N GLU A 62 16.54 -4.31 -9.85
CA GLU A 62 15.91 -4.67 -8.59
C GLU A 62 16.24 -6.13 -8.22
N SER A 63 16.61 -6.36 -6.97
CA SER A 63 16.78 -7.72 -6.45
C SER A 63 15.43 -8.44 -6.35
N TYR A 64 15.38 -9.70 -6.78
CA TYR A 64 14.19 -10.53 -6.64
C TYR A 64 13.68 -10.62 -5.19
N ARG A 65 14.59 -10.63 -4.22
CA ARG A 65 14.22 -10.65 -2.80
C ARG A 65 13.51 -9.36 -2.39
N ASP A 66 14.05 -8.23 -2.80
CA ASP A 66 13.52 -6.91 -2.42
C ASP A 66 12.17 -6.66 -3.11
N HIS A 67 12.06 -7.07 -4.38
CA HIS A 67 10.80 -7.05 -5.11
C HIS A 67 9.72 -7.88 -4.40
N PHE A 68 10.06 -9.11 -3.99
CA PHE A 68 9.13 -9.96 -3.25
C PHE A 68 8.71 -9.30 -1.94
N ALA A 69 9.66 -8.83 -1.13
CA ALA A 69 9.39 -8.24 0.17
C ALA A 69 8.51 -6.98 0.07
N ALA A 70 8.79 -6.12 -0.91
CA ALA A 70 8.02 -4.92 -1.17
C ALA A 70 6.56 -5.25 -1.54
N TRP A 71 6.34 -6.18 -2.48
CA TRP A 71 4.99 -6.57 -2.87
C TRP A 71 4.26 -7.35 -1.79
N ALA A 72 4.91 -8.29 -1.11
CA ALA A 72 4.31 -9.05 -0.03
C ALA A 72 3.83 -8.13 1.10
N THR A 73 4.62 -7.08 1.41
CA THR A 73 4.25 -6.07 2.41
C THR A 73 3.02 -5.28 1.96
N LYS A 74 3.01 -4.78 0.72
CA LYS A 74 1.85 -4.05 0.17
C LYS A 74 0.58 -4.90 0.15
N LEU A 75 0.66 -6.12 -0.38
CA LEU A 75 -0.50 -7.00 -0.54
C LEU A 75 -1.05 -7.50 0.79
N ARG A 76 -0.22 -7.69 1.82
CA ARG A 76 -0.67 -8.08 3.17
C ARG A 76 -1.59 -7.04 3.81
N HIS A 77 -1.45 -5.77 3.45
CA HIS A 77 -2.25 -4.67 3.97
C HIS A 77 -3.50 -4.37 3.12
N LEU A 78 -3.71 -5.08 2.01
CA LEU A 78 -4.95 -4.97 1.25
C LEU A 78 -6.13 -5.52 2.05
N GLN A 79 -7.18 -4.72 2.12
CA GLN A 79 -8.48 -5.12 2.64
C GLN A 79 -9.42 -5.48 1.50
N VAL A 80 -9.20 -4.91 0.30
CA VAL A 80 -9.98 -5.16 -0.91
C VAL A 80 -9.06 -5.27 -2.14
N PRO A 81 -8.84 -6.47 -2.72
CA PRO A 81 -9.28 -7.77 -2.21
C PRO A 81 -8.49 -8.18 -0.96
N LYS A 82 -9.13 -8.92 -0.06
CA LYS A 82 -8.43 -9.59 1.05
C LYS A 82 -7.80 -10.87 0.50
N LEU A 83 -6.47 -10.96 0.58
CA LEU A 83 -5.70 -12.08 0.05
C LEU A 83 -5.14 -12.96 1.17
N SER A 84 -5.17 -14.28 0.97
CA SER A 84 -4.40 -15.23 1.79
C SER A 84 -2.91 -15.15 1.46
N GLU A 85 -2.05 -15.61 2.37
CA GLU A 85 -0.60 -15.65 2.11
C GLU A 85 -0.27 -16.45 0.86
N LYS A 86 -0.96 -17.57 0.62
CA LYS A 86 -0.80 -18.38 -0.60
C LYS A 86 -1.16 -17.59 -1.86
N GLU A 87 -2.22 -16.79 -1.83
CA GLU A 87 -2.59 -15.94 -2.96
C GLU A 87 -1.59 -14.80 -3.18
N ILE A 88 -1.05 -14.22 -2.11
CA ILE A 88 0.01 -13.21 -2.19
C ILE A 88 1.23 -13.81 -2.90
N VAL A 89 1.74 -14.95 -2.44
CA VAL A 89 2.88 -15.64 -3.07
C VAL A 89 2.58 -15.98 -4.52
N LYS A 90 1.42 -16.58 -4.81
CA LYS A 90 1.02 -16.99 -6.16
C LYS A 90 0.96 -15.82 -7.14
N ASN A 91 0.50 -14.65 -6.71
CA ASN A 91 0.41 -13.48 -7.59
C ASN A 91 1.77 -12.85 -7.83
N ILE A 92 2.60 -12.69 -6.79
CA ILE A 92 3.96 -12.17 -6.94
C ILE A 92 4.84 -13.14 -7.75
N ALA A 93 4.63 -14.45 -7.65
CA ALA A 93 5.35 -15.47 -8.42
C ALA A 93 5.22 -15.27 -9.95
N LYS A 94 4.14 -14.64 -10.41
CA LYS A 94 3.93 -14.30 -11.83
C LYS A 94 4.90 -13.25 -12.35
N HIS A 95 5.54 -12.48 -11.48
CA HIS A 95 6.51 -11.45 -11.86
C HIS A 95 7.88 -12.06 -12.20
N TYR A 96 8.14 -13.31 -11.78
CA TYR A 96 9.44 -13.95 -11.97
C TYR A 96 9.49 -14.82 -13.23
N PRO A 97 10.70 -15.10 -13.75
CA PRO A 97 10.93 -16.10 -14.78
C PRO A 97 10.43 -17.49 -14.34
N GLY A 98 10.15 -18.35 -15.33
CA GLY A 98 9.53 -19.66 -15.11
C GLY A 98 10.24 -20.55 -14.09
N TYR A 99 11.58 -20.52 -14.05
CA TYR A 99 12.37 -21.36 -13.12
C TYR A 99 12.18 -20.95 -11.65
N LEU A 100 12.09 -19.64 -11.34
CA LEU A 100 11.80 -19.19 -9.97
C LEU A 100 10.33 -19.37 -9.63
N ARG A 101 9.44 -19.13 -10.60
CA ARG A 101 7.99 -19.33 -10.41
C ARG A 101 7.67 -20.76 -9.99
N ALA A 102 8.34 -21.75 -10.58
CA ALA A 102 8.16 -23.17 -10.26
C ALA A 102 8.63 -23.57 -8.85
N ILE A 103 9.49 -22.77 -8.21
CA ILE A 103 9.95 -23.01 -6.83
C ILE A 103 8.96 -22.39 -5.82
N LEU A 104 8.31 -21.29 -6.21
CA LEU A 104 7.44 -20.50 -5.33
C LEU A 104 5.99 -21.00 -5.27
N VAL A 105 5.54 -21.82 -6.24
CA VAL A 105 4.12 -22.21 -6.43
C VAL A 105 3.96 -23.71 -6.62
#